data_AF-A0A117PUI3-F1
#
_entry.id   AF-A0A117PUI3-F1
#
_cell.length_a   1.000
_cell.length_b   1.000
_cell.length_c   1.000
_cell.angle_alpha   90.00
_cell.angle_beta   90.00
_cell.angle_gamma   90.00
#
_symmetry.space_group_name_H-M   'P 1'
#
loop_
_entity.id
_entity.type
_entity.pdbx_description
1 polymer ?
#
loop_
_entity_poly.entity_id
_entity_poly.type
_entity_poly.pdbx_seq_one_letter_code
_entity_poly.pdbx_strand_id
1 'polypeptide(L)'
;MSISSERPVSAEQIYAALAALAAEPVADTEKRPEGPQEEDRLQLLGSLLAKTELEITAATRLTEEEEIEDVLETLLGWGEQIGADPGLAVNVLTNRLQRTAVQVSEPEAEELPPGREAAFAAVMTAVYALGAQLHAERGDTEGTRRALSGAEEALIDILQGMHDLRVAIGDAAGQEDEADG
;
A
#
# COMPACT_ATOMS: atom_id res chain seq x y z
N MET A 1 13.82 -11.63 -14.83
CA MET A 1 12.57 -12.38 -15.06
C MET A 1 11.51 -11.40 -15.54
N SER A 2 10.74 -11.77 -16.56
CA SER A 2 9.66 -10.92 -17.08
C SER A 2 8.41 -11.17 -16.23
N ILE A 3 7.86 -10.12 -15.63
CA ILE A 3 6.64 -10.17 -14.80
C ILE A 3 5.38 -10.24 -15.71
N SER A 4 5.57 -10.49 -17.01
CA SER A 4 4.48 -10.54 -17.99
C SER A 4 3.77 -11.89 -17.91
N SER A 5 2.49 -11.87 -17.52
CA SER A 5 1.61 -13.02 -17.69
C SER A 5 1.49 -13.38 -19.18
N GLU A 6 1.58 -14.67 -19.51
CA GLU A 6 1.37 -15.18 -20.87
C GLU A 6 -0.08 -14.99 -21.36
N ARG A 7 -1.02 -14.86 -20.43
CA ARG A 7 -2.45 -14.62 -20.69
C ARG A 7 -3.00 -13.66 -19.63
N PRO A 8 -2.86 -12.34 -19.81
CA PRO A 8 -3.44 -11.38 -18.87
C PRO A 8 -4.96 -11.56 -18.82
N VAL A 9 -5.53 -11.44 -17.63
CA VAL A 9 -6.98 -11.45 -17.43
C VAL A 9 -7.61 -10.26 -18.18
N SER A 10 -8.71 -10.47 -18.91
CA SER A 10 -9.37 -9.40 -19.67
C SER A 10 -10.26 -8.52 -18.79
N ALA A 11 -10.59 -7.31 -19.26
CA ALA A 11 -11.55 -6.44 -18.59
C ALA A 11 -12.91 -7.12 -18.32
N GLU A 12 -13.41 -7.89 -19.29
CA GLU A 12 -14.66 -8.67 -19.14
C GLU A 12 -14.58 -9.71 -18.01
N GLN A 13 -13.46 -10.43 -17.90
CA GLN A 13 -13.26 -11.43 -16.85
C GLN A 13 -13.22 -10.79 -15.46
N ILE A 14 -12.56 -9.63 -15.33
CA ILE A 14 -12.52 -8.89 -14.06
C ILE A 14 -13.90 -8.35 -13.70
N TYR A 15 -14.63 -7.79 -14.67
CA TYR A 15 -15.99 -7.32 -14.46
C TYR A 15 -16.91 -8.47 -14.00
N ALA A 16 -16.81 -9.64 -14.61
CA ALA A 16 -17.57 -10.82 -14.19
C ALA A 16 -17.24 -11.27 -12.76
N ALA A 17 -15.98 -11.17 -12.34
CA ALA A 17 -15.58 -11.44 -10.96
C ALA A 17 -16.18 -10.41 -9.98
N LEU A 18 -16.14 -9.13 -10.32
CA LEU A 18 -16.78 -8.05 -9.54
C LEU A 18 -18.31 -8.25 -9.43
N ALA A 19 -18.96 -8.68 -10.51
CA ALA A 19 -20.37 -9.05 -10.54
C ALA A 19 -20.69 -10.20 -9.57
N ALA A 20 -19.87 -11.26 -9.58
CA ALA A 20 -20.02 -12.38 -8.66
C ALA A 20 -19.87 -11.96 -7.18
N LEU A 21 -19.10 -10.91 -6.90
CA LEU A 21 -18.91 -10.32 -5.57
C LEU A 21 -19.96 -9.22 -5.24
N ALA A 22 -20.97 -9.04 -6.08
CA ALA A 22 -21.97 -7.97 -5.97
C ALA A 22 -21.34 -6.58 -5.82
N ALA A 23 -20.23 -6.34 -6.52
CA ALA A 23 -19.41 -5.12 -6.44
C ALA A 23 -19.18 -4.51 -7.83
N GLU A 24 -20.14 -4.67 -8.73
CA GLU A 24 -20.09 -4.07 -10.06
C GLU A 24 -19.91 -2.54 -9.92
N PRO A 25 -18.87 -1.95 -10.51
CA PRO A 25 -18.78 -0.50 -10.62
C PRO A 25 -20.03 -0.03 -11.36
N VAL A 26 -20.68 1.02 -10.88
CA VAL A 26 -21.84 1.60 -11.55
C VAL A 26 -21.42 2.02 -12.95
N ALA A 27 -21.73 1.18 -13.94
CA ALA A 27 -21.55 1.53 -15.33
C ALA A 27 -22.54 2.67 -15.60
N ASP A 28 -22.01 3.83 -16.00
CA ASP A 28 -22.86 4.85 -16.60
C ASP A 28 -23.30 4.31 -17.96
N THR A 29 -24.41 3.58 -17.97
CA THR A 29 -24.95 2.89 -19.16
C THR A 29 -25.30 3.86 -20.27
N GLU A 30 -25.46 5.15 -19.96
CA GLU A 30 -25.62 6.22 -20.97
C GLU A 30 -24.29 6.63 -21.60
N LYS A 31 -23.17 6.51 -20.86
CA LYS A 31 -21.83 6.82 -21.38
C LYS A 31 -21.09 5.61 -21.96
N ARG A 32 -21.43 4.38 -21.55
CA ARG A 32 -20.76 3.14 -22.01
C ARG A 32 -21.77 2.03 -22.34
N PRO A 33 -22.38 2.09 -23.53
CA PRO A 33 -23.34 1.08 -23.98
C PRO A 33 -22.69 -0.27 -24.35
N GLU A 34 -21.37 -0.30 -24.57
CA GLU A 34 -20.64 -1.49 -25.02
C GLU A 34 -20.15 -2.40 -23.87
N GLY A 35 -20.34 -1.99 -22.61
CA GLY A 35 -19.82 -2.70 -21.44
C GLY A 35 -18.36 -2.33 -21.10
N PRO A 36 -17.70 -3.11 -20.21
CA PRO A 36 -16.32 -2.85 -19.80
C PRO A 36 -15.35 -3.05 -20.96
N GLN A 37 -14.52 -2.04 -21.23
CA GLN A 37 -13.52 -2.09 -22.30
C GLN A 37 -12.13 -2.44 -21.75
N GLU A 38 -11.22 -2.88 -22.61
CA GLU A 38 -9.86 -3.26 -22.19
C GLU A 38 -9.05 -2.09 -21.58
N GLU A 39 -9.39 -0.84 -21.94
CA GLU A 39 -8.87 0.37 -21.30
C GLU A 39 -9.22 0.47 -19.80
N ASP A 40 -10.32 -0.15 -19.38
CA ASP A 40 -10.79 -0.17 -18.00
C ASP A 40 -10.07 -1.20 -17.15
N ARG A 41 -9.28 -2.09 -17.77
CA ARG A 41 -8.72 -3.27 -17.10
C ARG A 41 -8.00 -2.92 -15.80
N LEU A 42 -7.17 -1.88 -15.78
CA LEU A 42 -6.42 -1.49 -14.59
C LEU A 42 -7.33 -0.91 -13.49
N GLN A 43 -8.33 -0.11 -13.86
CA GLN A 43 -9.30 0.42 -12.92
C GLN A 43 -10.17 -0.68 -12.30
N LEU A 44 -10.60 -1.65 -13.13
CA LEU A 44 -11.35 -2.82 -12.69
C LEU A 44 -10.51 -3.70 -11.76
N LEU A 45 -9.23 -3.92 -12.07
CA LEU A 45 -8.30 -4.63 -11.18
C LEU A 45 -8.15 -3.91 -9.83
N GLY A 46 -8.03 -2.58 -9.83
CA GLY A 46 -8.02 -1.80 -8.60
C GLY A 46 -9.31 -1.95 -7.79
N SER A 47 -10.47 -1.97 -8.45
CA SER A 47 -11.78 -2.18 -7.81
C SER A 47 -11.89 -3.57 -7.20
N LEU A 48 -11.45 -4.60 -7.94
CA LEU A 48 -11.46 -5.99 -7.47
C LEU A 48 -10.53 -6.20 -6.27
N LEU A 49 -9.35 -5.57 -6.30
CA LEU A 49 -8.42 -5.58 -5.19
C LEU A 49 -9.03 -4.94 -3.94
N ALA A 50 -9.62 -3.74 -4.08
CA ALA A 50 -10.28 -3.06 -2.96
C ALA A 50 -11.42 -3.91 -2.37
N LYS A 51 -12.26 -4.52 -3.21
CA LYS A 51 -13.33 -5.41 -2.75
C LYS A 51 -12.78 -6.63 -2.01
N THR A 52 -11.72 -7.26 -2.53
CA THR A 52 -11.08 -8.42 -1.88
C THR A 52 -10.55 -8.05 -0.49
N GLU A 53 -9.93 -6.88 -0.35
CA GLU A 53 -9.42 -6.40 0.95
C GLU A 53 -10.53 -6.12 1.95
N LEU A 54 -11.69 -5.62 1.50
CA LEU A 54 -12.86 -5.44 2.35
C LEU A 54 -13.43 -6.78 2.82
N GLU A 55 -13.49 -7.79 1.94
CA GLU A 55 -13.93 -9.14 2.31
C GLU A 55 -12.97 -9.80 3.30
N ILE A 56 -11.65 -9.68 3.08
CA ILE A 56 -10.64 -10.14 4.05
C ILE A 56 -10.85 -9.44 5.38
N THR A 57 -10.96 -8.12 5.41
CA THR A 57 -11.18 -7.34 6.64
C THR A 57 -12.45 -7.78 7.37
N ALA A 58 -13.51 -8.11 6.64
CA ALA A 58 -14.76 -8.57 7.22
C ALA A 58 -14.67 -10.00 7.80
N ALA A 59 -13.83 -10.85 7.20
CA ALA A 59 -13.59 -12.23 7.60
C ALA A 59 -12.59 -12.33 8.76
N THR A 60 -11.46 -11.64 8.67
CA THR A 60 -10.38 -11.62 9.66
C THR A 60 -10.60 -10.53 10.71
N ARG A 61 -11.81 -10.38 11.25
CA ARG A 61 -12.09 -9.40 12.33
C ARG A 61 -10.92 -9.46 13.32
N LEU A 62 -10.40 -8.31 13.78
CA LEU A 62 -9.16 -8.21 14.59
C LEU A 62 -9.47 -7.84 16.05
N THR A 63 -10.66 -8.17 16.54
CA THR A 63 -11.24 -7.70 17.81
C THR A 63 -11.65 -8.81 18.82
N GLU A 64 -11.48 -10.08 18.50
CA GLU A 64 -11.91 -11.30 19.22
C GLU A 64 -10.75 -12.32 19.36
N GLU A 65 -10.67 -13.05 20.47
CA GLU A 65 -9.45 -13.80 20.84
C GLU A 65 -9.11 -15.06 19.98
N GLU A 66 -9.93 -15.45 18.98
CA GLU A 66 -9.72 -16.66 18.15
C GLU A 66 -9.24 -16.38 16.70
N GLU A 67 -8.76 -15.15 16.42
CA GLU A 67 -8.63 -14.60 15.06
C GLU A 67 -7.31 -14.85 14.31
N ILE A 68 -6.33 -15.49 14.96
CA ILE A 68 -5.02 -15.71 14.33
C ILE A 68 -5.12 -16.72 13.17
N GLU A 69 -6.01 -17.71 13.24
CA GLU A 69 -6.11 -18.77 12.22
C GLU A 69 -6.63 -18.23 10.88
N ASP A 70 -7.67 -17.39 10.88
CA ASP A 70 -8.20 -16.77 9.64
C ASP A 70 -7.19 -15.82 8.97
N VAL A 71 -6.42 -15.09 9.80
CA VAL A 71 -5.30 -14.27 9.32
C VAL A 71 -4.23 -15.17 8.69
N LEU A 72 -3.87 -16.28 9.34
CA LEU A 72 -2.88 -17.22 8.81
C LEU A 72 -3.31 -17.85 7.49
N GLU A 73 -4.57 -18.31 7.38
CA GLU A 73 -5.10 -18.89 6.15
C GLU A 73 -5.10 -17.88 5.00
N THR A 74 -5.47 -16.62 5.27
CA THR A 74 -5.40 -15.54 4.29
C THR A 74 -3.95 -15.30 3.83
N LEU A 75 -2.98 -15.34 4.75
CA LEU A 75 -1.56 -15.19 4.43
C LEU A 75 -0.99 -16.39 3.65
N LEU A 76 -1.44 -17.61 3.96
CA LEU A 76 -1.08 -18.82 3.24
C LEU A 76 -1.54 -18.76 1.79
N GLY A 77 -2.83 -18.46 1.55
CA GLY A 77 -3.37 -18.31 0.20
C GLY A 77 -2.66 -17.21 -0.61
N TRP A 78 -2.29 -16.11 0.04
CA TRP A 78 -1.47 -15.07 -0.59
C TRP A 78 -0.06 -15.57 -0.97
N GLY A 79 0.60 -16.28 -0.05
CA GLY A 79 1.95 -16.84 -0.26
C GLY A 79 1.99 -17.86 -1.38
N GLU A 80 0.95 -18.69 -1.53
CA GLU A 80 0.81 -19.66 -2.62
C GLU A 80 0.79 -18.99 -4.00
N GLN A 81 0.13 -17.83 -4.12
CA GLN A 81 0.00 -17.12 -5.40
C GLN A 81 1.26 -16.34 -5.80
N ILE A 82 1.98 -15.76 -4.84
CA ILE A 82 3.25 -15.07 -5.13
C ILE A 82 4.38 -16.07 -5.38
N GLY A 83 4.35 -17.21 -4.69
CA GLY A 83 5.38 -18.21 -4.78
C GLY A 83 6.74 -17.71 -4.28
N ALA A 84 7.81 -18.41 -4.68
CA ALA A 84 9.15 -18.19 -4.17
C ALA A 84 10.03 -17.26 -5.05
N ASP A 85 9.48 -16.60 -6.08
CA ASP A 85 10.24 -15.67 -6.92
C ASP A 85 10.51 -14.36 -6.16
N PRO A 86 11.76 -14.08 -5.74
CA PRO A 86 12.08 -12.90 -4.95
C PRO A 86 11.82 -11.59 -5.72
N GLY A 87 12.02 -11.61 -7.04
CA GLY A 87 11.78 -10.44 -7.88
C GLY A 87 10.29 -10.11 -7.95
N LEU A 88 9.43 -11.12 -8.07
CA LEU A 88 7.98 -10.93 -8.03
C LEU A 88 7.53 -10.44 -6.65
N ALA A 89 8.00 -11.05 -5.58
CA ALA A 89 7.67 -10.67 -4.20
C ALA A 89 8.00 -9.19 -3.92
N VAL A 90 9.19 -8.72 -4.30
CA VAL A 90 9.61 -7.32 -4.12
C VAL A 90 8.72 -6.36 -4.92
N ASN A 91 8.31 -6.71 -6.14
CA ASN A 91 7.42 -5.86 -6.94
C ASN A 91 6.01 -5.79 -6.34
N VAL A 92 5.45 -6.90 -5.84
CA VAL A 92 4.13 -6.90 -5.19
C VAL A 92 4.17 -6.09 -3.90
N LEU A 93 5.23 -6.25 -3.08
CA LEU A 93 5.42 -5.48 -1.86
C LEU A 93 5.54 -3.98 -2.16
N THR A 94 6.32 -3.60 -3.18
CA THR A 94 6.44 -2.20 -3.62
C THR A 94 5.09 -1.60 -4.01
N ASN A 95 4.29 -2.33 -4.81
CA ASN A 95 2.96 -1.85 -5.21
C ASN A 95 2.02 -1.69 -3.99
N ARG A 96 2.05 -2.63 -3.04
CA ARG A 96 1.27 -2.55 -1.80
C ARG A 96 1.66 -1.31 -1.00
N LEU A 97 2.96 -1.11 -0.79
CA LEU A 97 3.49 0.05 -0.06
C LEU A 97 3.09 1.36 -0.75
N GLN A 98 3.22 1.48 -2.07
CA GLN A 98 2.80 2.68 -2.80
C GLN A 98 1.32 3.00 -2.59
N ARG A 99 0.44 1.99 -2.64
CA ARG A 99 -0.98 2.17 -2.33
C ARG A 99 -1.20 2.58 -0.87
N THR A 100 -0.49 1.95 0.08
CA THR A 100 -0.54 2.35 1.49
C THR A 100 -0.08 3.80 1.68
N ALA A 101 0.96 4.25 0.96
CA ALA A 101 1.41 5.64 0.99
C ALA A 101 0.27 6.58 0.57
N VAL A 102 -0.41 6.27 -0.54
CA VAL A 102 -1.58 7.03 -1.01
C VAL A 102 -2.72 7.02 0.00
N GLN A 103 -2.96 5.91 0.71
CA GLN A 103 -4.01 5.82 1.73
C GLN A 103 -3.68 6.61 3.00
N VAL A 104 -2.40 6.69 3.36
CA VAL A 104 -1.93 7.46 4.53
C VAL A 104 -1.86 8.96 4.22
N SER A 105 -1.54 9.33 2.98
CA SER A 105 -1.65 10.70 2.50
C SER A 105 -3.12 11.05 2.21
N GLU A 106 -3.75 11.89 3.03
CA GLU A 106 -5.08 12.41 2.68
C GLU A 106 -4.97 13.33 1.44
N PRO A 107 -5.67 13.07 0.34
CA PRO A 107 -5.56 13.88 -0.89
C PRO A 107 -6.04 15.33 -0.73
N GLU A 108 -6.78 15.62 0.34
CA GLU A 108 -7.53 16.87 0.55
C GLU A 108 -7.03 17.67 1.76
N ALA A 109 -6.10 17.13 2.54
CA ALA A 109 -5.54 17.83 3.70
C ALA A 109 -4.38 18.74 3.26
N GLU A 110 -4.47 20.04 3.55
CA GLU A 110 -3.36 20.98 3.30
C GLU A 110 -2.12 20.64 4.14
N GLU A 111 -2.31 20.06 5.33
CA GLU A 111 -1.25 19.57 6.21
C GLU A 111 -1.64 18.20 6.79
N LEU A 112 -0.72 17.23 6.71
CA LEU A 112 -0.92 15.91 7.33
C LEU A 112 -0.64 16.00 8.83
N PRO A 113 -1.48 15.39 9.70
CA PRO A 113 -1.15 15.26 11.11
C PRO A 113 0.23 14.59 11.32
N PRO A 114 1.01 14.98 12.34
CA PRO A 114 2.38 14.49 12.53
C PRO A 114 2.54 12.96 12.51
N GLY A 115 1.59 12.24 13.11
CA GLY A 115 1.60 10.77 13.10
C GLY A 115 1.35 10.15 11.72
N ARG A 116 0.59 10.83 10.84
CA ARG A 116 0.36 10.40 9.46
C ARG A 116 1.52 10.74 8.56
N GLU A 117 2.16 11.89 8.77
CA GLU A 117 3.40 12.24 8.05
C GLU A 117 4.51 11.22 8.33
N ALA A 118 4.74 10.88 9.60
CA ALA A 118 5.70 9.83 9.97
C ALA A 118 5.34 8.47 9.37
N ALA A 119 4.06 8.09 9.37
CA ALA A 119 3.60 6.84 8.76
C ALA A 119 3.80 6.81 7.24
N PHE A 120 3.51 7.91 6.54
CA PHE A 120 3.76 8.05 5.10
C PHE A 120 5.25 7.92 4.79
N ALA A 121 6.09 8.65 5.52
CA ALA A 121 7.53 8.61 5.36
C ALA A 121 8.09 7.19 5.60
N ALA A 122 7.59 6.46 6.61
CA ALA A 122 7.96 5.05 6.86
C ALA A 122 7.67 4.13 5.67
N VAL A 123 6.51 4.31 5.03
CA VAL A 123 6.14 3.56 3.83
C VAL A 123 7.07 3.91 2.66
N MET A 124 7.37 5.20 2.47
CA MET A 124 8.27 5.67 1.40
C MET A 124 9.71 5.18 1.60
N THR A 125 10.23 5.17 2.84
CA THR A 125 11.53 4.57 3.15
C THR A 125 11.59 3.10 2.71
N ALA A 126 10.54 2.32 2.99
CA ALA A 126 10.47 0.92 2.56
C ALA A 126 10.43 0.78 1.04
N VAL A 127 9.65 1.62 0.34
CA VAL A 127 9.61 1.66 -1.14
C VAL A 127 10.98 1.96 -1.71
N TYR A 128 11.66 2.98 -1.19
CA TYR A 128 12.98 3.40 -1.67
C TYR A 128 14.05 2.35 -1.40
N ALA A 129 14.05 1.71 -0.23
CA ALA A 129 14.99 0.65 0.10
C ALA A 129 14.82 -0.58 -0.82
N LEU A 130 13.58 -1.00 -1.08
CA LEU A 130 13.28 -2.09 -2.03
C LEU A 130 13.65 -1.71 -3.47
N GLY A 131 13.39 -0.46 -3.87
CA GLY A 131 13.82 0.09 -5.15
C GLY A 131 15.34 0.04 -5.31
N ALA A 132 16.10 0.45 -4.28
CA ALA A 132 17.55 0.39 -4.26
C ALA A 132 18.06 -1.05 -4.45
N GLN A 133 17.45 -2.03 -3.77
CA GLN A 133 17.76 -3.45 -3.98
C GLN A 133 17.56 -3.87 -5.44
N LEU A 134 16.41 -3.54 -6.03
CA LEU A 134 16.11 -3.90 -7.42
C LEU A 134 17.09 -3.26 -8.42
N HIS A 135 17.50 -2.01 -8.19
CA HIS A 135 18.52 -1.35 -9.01
C HIS A 135 19.89 -2.02 -8.85
N ALA A 136 20.28 -2.37 -7.62
CA ALA A 136 21.54 -3.04 -7.34
C ALA A 136 21.64 -4.41 -8.02
N GLU A 137 20.56 -5.22 -7.96
CA GLU A 137 20.47 -6.52 -8.63
C GLU A 137 20.63 -6.42 -10.16
N ARG A 138 20.28 -5.27 -10.74
CA ARG A 138 20.42 -4.98 -12.18
C ARG A 138 21.76 -4.35 -12.55
N GLY A 139 22.64 -4.10 -11.57
CA GLY A 139 23.90 -3.39 -11.77
C GLY A 139 23.72 -1.89 -12.05
N ASP A 140 22.55 -1.31 -11.75
CA ASP A 140 22.27 0.11 -11.90
C ASP A 140 22.70 0.89 -10.65
N THR A 141 23.99 1.22 -10.61
CA THR A 141 24.61 1.94 -9.48
C THR A 141 24.00 3.32 -9.26
N GLU A 142 23.59 4.02 -10.32
CA GLU A 142 23.03 5.37 -10.22
C GLU A 142 21.58 5.33 -9.70
N GLY A 143 20.76 4.39 -10.20
CA GLY A 143 19.43 4.13 -9.66
C GLY A 143 19.48 3.71 -8.20
N THR A 144 20.46 2.87 -7.83
CA THR A 144 20.68 2.45 -6.43
C THR A 144 20.97 3.66 -5.54
N ARG A 145 21.92 4.53 -5.93
CA ARG A 145 22.27 5.72 -5.14
C ARG A 145 21.09 6.65 -4.97
N ARG A 146 20.35 6.94 -6.05
CA ARG A 146 19.18 7.81 -6.01
C ARG A 146 18.10 7.27 -5.07
N ALA A 147 17.83 5.97 -5.14
CA ALA A 147 16.86 5.34 -4.27
C ALA A 147 17.31 5.38 -2.79
N LEU A 148 18.59 5.13 -2.50
CA LEU A 148 19.12 5.25 -1.14
C LEU A 148 18.99 6.68 -0.58
N SER A 149 19.30 7.71 -1.36
CA SER A 149 19.11 9.10 -0.93
C SER A 149 17.65 9.41 -0.59
N GLY A 150 16.69 8.93 -1.40
CA GLY A 150 15.26 9.06 -1.07
C GLY A 150 14.88 8.32 0.22
N ALA A 151 15.46 7.16 0.49
CA ALA A 151 15.24 6.43 1.75
C ALA A 151 15.78 7.20 2.97
N GLU A 152 16.95 7.82 2.83
CA GLU A 152 17.59 8.66 3.86
C GLU A 152 16.77 9.93 4.15
N GLU A 153 16.28 10.62 3.12
CA GLU A 153 15.39 11.77 3.27
C GLU A 153 14.11 11.38 4.02
N ALA A 154 13.45 10.30 3.60
CA ALA A 154 12.24 9.81 4.28
C ALA A 154 12.50 9.38 5.74
N LEU A 155 13.69 8.84 6.06
CA LEU A 155 14.05 8.52 7.46
C LEU A 155 14.13 9.77 8.34
N ILE A 156 14.58 10.90 7.79
CA ILE A 156 14.59 12.18 8.50
C ILE A 156 13.17 12.63 8.80
N ASP A 157 12.27 12.54 7.81
CA ASP A 157 10.86 12.91 7.96
C ASP A 157 10.14 12.04 8.98
N ILE A 158 10.47 10.74 9.08
CA ILE A 158 9.94 9.86 10.15
C ILE A 158 10.34 10.41 11.53
N LEU A 159 11.64 10.70 11.72
CA LEU A 159 12.14 11.16 13.01
C LEU A 159 11.51 12.50 13.40
N GLN A 160 11.35 13.40 12.43
CA GLN A 160 10.69 14.69 12.61
C GLN A 160 9.20 14.51 12.96
N GLY A 161 8.44 13.77 12.17
CA GLY A 161 7.02 13.54 12.44
C GLY A 161 6.77 12.79 13.76
N MET A 162 7.66 11.88 14.17
CA MET A 162 7.62 11.25 15.49
C MET A 162 7.88 12.26 16.61
N HIS A 163 8.82 13.18 16.42
CA HIS A 163 9.07 14.25 17.38
C HIS A 163 7.86 15.19 17.50
N ASP A 164 7.31 15.62 16.37
CA ASP A 164 6.14 16.51 16.33
C ASP A 164 4.90 15.84 16.94
N LEU A 165 4.74 14.53 16.75
CA LEU A 165 3.70 13.76 17.43
C LEU A 165 3.90 13.71 18.95
N ARG A 166 5.15 13.52 19.43
CA ARG A 166 5.46 13.59 20.87
C ARG A 166 5.14 14.96 21.45
N VAL A 167 5.49 16.03 20.75
CA VAL A 167 5.13 17.41 21.13
C VAL A 167 3.62 17.57 21.20
N ALA A 168 2.88 17.09 20.19
CA ALA A 168 1.43 17.21 20.14
C ALA A 168 0.70 16.49 21.30
N ILE A 169 1.27 15.40 21.82
CA ILE A 169 0.73 14.67 22.98
C ILE A 169 1.28 15.16 24.33
N GLY A 170 2.14 16.20 24.35
CA GLY A 170 2.77 16.72 25.57
C GLY A 170 3.88 15.84 26.15
N ASP A 171 4.41 14.89 25.37
CA ASP A 171 5.51 13.97 25.75
C ASP A 171 6.86 14.45 25.19
N ALA A 172 7.02 15.76 25.01
CA ALA A 172 8.29 16.36 24.64
C ALA A 172 9.11 16.64 25.89
N ALA A 173 10.26 15.98 26.01
CA ALA A 173 11.24 16.25 27.07
C ALA A 173 11.63 17.75 27.03
N GLY A 174 11.15 18.51 28.02
CA GLY A 174 11.37 19.96 28.11
C GLY A 174 10.22 20.78 28.69
N GLN A 175 9.03 20.22 28.88
CA GLN A 175 7.94 20.84 29.65
C GLN A 175 7.82 20.18 31.04
N GLU A 176 8.91 20.16 31.82
CA GLU A 176 8.74 20.13 33.27
C GLU A 176 8.25 21.52 33.66
N ASP A 177 7.06 21.56 34.24
CA ASP A 177 6.42 22.73 34.80
C ASP A 177 7.44 23.61 35.56
N GLU A 178 7.66 24.84 35.09
CA GLU A 178 7.95 25.96 35.98
C GLU A 178 6.70 26.22 36.84
N ALA A 179 6.35 25.26 37.70
CA ALA A 179 5.33 25.40 38.73
C ALA A 179 6.03 25.85 40.03
N ASP A 180 5.88 27.16 40.29
CA ASP A 180 5.86 27.84 41.58
C ASP A 180 7.07 27.67 42.52
N GLY A 181 7.97 28.66 42.43
CA GLY A 181 8.81 29.12 43.55
C GLY A 181 8.19 30.31 44.27
#